data_AF-A0A951MBX3-F1
#
_entry.id   AF-A0A951MBX3-F1
#
_cell.length_a   1.000
_cell.length_b   1.000
_cell.length_c   1.000
_cell.angle_alpha   90.00
_cell.angle_beta   90.00
_cell.angle_gamma   90.00
#
_symmetry.space_group_name_H-M   'P 1'
#
loop_
_entity.id
_entity.type
_entity.pdbx_description
1 polymer ?
#
loop_
_entity_poly.entity_id
_entity_poly.type
_entity_poly.pdbx_seq_one_letter_code
_entity_poly.pdbx_strand_id
1 'polypeptide(L)'
;MSETPSLNLPLRLSIAALFILGLIGGTLVVAYSGFETSPRRGGTPVFVPAPDAYFIAATMYAMSCLAMLALLRHRTKSVAWAGAAVAGYVVLAWGLVRVIGPL
;
A
#
# COMPACT_ATOMS: atom_id res chain seq x y z
N MET A 1 7.00 -28.43 -16.68
CA MET A 1 6.51 -27.07 -16.98
C MET A 1 5.24 -26.89 -16.17
N SER A 2 5.32 -26.20 -15.03
CA SER A 2 4.14 -25.94 -14.20
C SER A 2 3.31 -24.86 -14.89
N GLU A 3 2.17 -25.23 -15.46
CA GLU A 3 1.18 -24.27 -15.95
C GLU A 3 0.81 -23.35 -14.79
N THR A 4 1.20 -22.08 -14.89
CA THR A 4 0.68 -21.06 -13.99
C THR A 4 -0.81 -20.94 -14.28
N PRO A 5 -1.70 -21.21 -13.30
CA PRO A 5 -3.13 -21.07 -13.51
C PRO A 5 -3.43 -19.65 -13.97
N SER A 6 -4.17 -19.52 -15.07
CA SER A 6 -4.61 -18.23 -15.59
C SER A 6 -5.47 -17.54 -14.54
N LEU A 7 -5.13 -16.29 -14.19
CA LEU A 7 -5.93 -15.51 -13.26
C LEU A 7 -7.26 -15.17 -13.95
N ASN A 8 -8.36 -15.75 -13.46
CA ASN A 8 -9.70 -15.38 -13.90
C ASN A 8 -9.93 -13.88 -13.67
N LEU A 9 -10.70 -13.24 -14.56
CA LEU A 9 -10.94 -11.79 -14.53
C LEU A 9 -11.38 -11.26 -13.15
N PRO A 10 -12.34 -11.90 -12.44
CA PRO A 10 -12.76 -11.44 -11.11
C PRO A 10 -11.62 -11.45 -10.10
N LEU A 11 -10.80 -12.50 -10.10
CA LEU A 11 -9.65 -12.63 -9.20
C LEU A 11 -8.62 -11.52 -9.48
N ARG A 12 -8.37 -11.21 -10.75
CA ARG A 12 -7.44 -10.14 -11.14
C ARG A 12 -7.94 -8.77 -10.69
N LEU A 13 -9.25 -8.51 -10.79
CA LEU A 13 -9.86 -7.27 -10.31
C LEU A 13 -9.76 -7.16 -8.78
N SER A 14 -10.01 -8.26 -8.05
CA SER A 14 -9.86 -8.27 -6.59
C SER A 14 -8.42 -7.99 -6.14
N ILE A 15 -7.43 -8.57 -6.82
CA ILE A 15 -6.02 -8.30 -6.54
C ILE A 15 -5.68 -6.83 -6.86
N ALA A 16 -6.20 -6.28 -7.95
CA ALA A 16 -6.03 -4.86 -8.28
C ALA A 16 -6.66 -3.94 -7.23
N ALA A 17 -7.84 -4.28 -6.72
CA ALA A 17 -8.48 -3.54 -5.64
C ALA A 17 -7.63 -3.59 -4.35
N LEU A 18 -7.06 -4.74 -3.98
CA LEU A 18 -6.15 -4.87 -2.84
C LEU A 18 -4.90 -4.00 -3.00
N PHE A 19 -4.32 -3.97 -4.20
CA PHE A 19 -3.20 -3.08 -4.50
C PHE A 19 -3.57 -1.62 -4.26
N ILE A 20 -4.67 -1.15 -4.85
CA ILE A 20 -5.10 0.25 -4.79
C ILE A 20 -5.49 0.65 -3.35
N LEU A 21 -6.34 -0.14 -2.70
CA LEU A 21 -6.82 0.16 -1.35
C LEU A 21 -5.70 0.11 -0.31
N GLY A 22 -4.80 -0.87 -0.40
CA GLY A 22 -3.64 -0.94 0.50
C GLY A 22 -2.66 0.22 0.29
N LEU A 23 -2.43 0.63 -0.97
CA LEU A 23 -1.58 1.78 -1.28
C LEU A 23 -2.18 3.07 -0.72
N ILE A 24 -3.44 3.35 -1.05
CA ILE A 24 -4.15 4.56 -0.61
C ILE A 24 -4.26 4.60 0.92
N GLY A 25 -4.66 3.50 1.56
CA GLY A 25 -4.81 3.44 3.00
C GLY A 25 -3.47 3.62 3.74
N GLY A 26 -2.39 2.96 3.28
CA GLY A 26 -1.06 3.17 3.82
C GLY A 26 -0.60 4.63 3.68
N THR A 27 -0.82 5.24 2.50
CA THR A 27 -0.47 6.66 2.28
C THR A 27 -1.24 7.62 3.18
N LEU A 28 -2.54 7.40 3.40
CA LEU A 28 -3.34 8.24 4.29
C LEU A 28 -2.84 8.15 5.73
N VAL A 29 -2.56 6.94 6.23
CA VAL A 29 -2.08 6.76 7.60
C VAL A 29 -0.73 7.45 7.82
N VAL A 30 0.20 7.33 6.88
CA VAL A 30 1.52 7.99 6.98
C VAL A 30 1.40 9.50 6.82
N ALA A 31 0.62 9.97 5.84
CA ALA A 31 0.46 11.40 5.53
C ALA A 31 -0.17 12.18 6.69
N TYR A 32 -1.09 11.58 7.43
CA TYR A 32 -1.79 12.25 8.54
C TYR A 32 -1.32 11.79 9.93
N SER A 33 -0.18 11.08 10.02
CA SER A 33 0.40 10.60 11.29
C SER A 33 -0.55 9.76 12.16
N GLY A 34 -1.53 9.09 11.54
CA GLY A 34 -2.66 8.45 12.21
C GLY A 34 -4.01 8.97 11.70
N PHE A 35 -5.12 8.45 12.23
CA PHE A 35 -6.45 9.04 11.98
C PHE A 35 -6.77 10.03 13.09
N GLU A 36 -7.40 11.15 12.77
CA GLU A 36 -7.76 12.19 13.75
C GLU A 36 -9.24 12.04 14.19
N THR A 37 -9.56 11.81 15.48
CA THR A 37 -10.92 11.97 16.04
C THR A 37 -11.09 13.23 16.88
N SER A 38 -12.15 14.01 16.62
CA SER A 38 -12.58 15.17 17.44
C SER A 38 -12.31 14.98 18.95
N PRO A 39 -11.44 15.79 19.56
CA PRO A 39 -11.04 15.60 20.95
C PRO A 39 -12.15 16.09 21.88
N ARG A 40 -12.62 15.23 22.78
CA ARG A 40 -13.62 15.58 23.81
C ARG A 40 -13.15 16.66 24.80
N ARG A 41 -11.84 17.00 24.79
CA ARG A 41 -11.18 17.96 25.72
C ARG A 41 -10.06 18.82 25.07
N GLY A 42 -10.13 19.13 23.77
CA GLY A 42 -9.29 20.16 23.15
C GLY A 42 -7.80 19.84 22.88
N GLY A 43 -7.40 18.56 22.86
CA GLY A 43 -6.05 18.14 22.41
C GLY A 43 -5.96 17.95 20.89
N THR A 44 -4.80 17.58 20.34
CA THR A 44 -4.74 17.12 18.94
C THR A 44 -5.37 15.72 18.83
N PRO A 45 -6.36 15.53 17.96
CA PRO A 45 -7.14 14.30 17.83
C PRO A 45 -6.31 13.10 17.32
N VAL A 46 -6.25 11.95 18.01
CA VAL A 46 -5.52 10.74 17.54
C VAL A 46 -6.33 9.45 17.80
N PHE A 47 -6.70 8.73 16.74
CA PHE A 47 -7.48 7.48 16.73
C PHE A 47 -6.63 6.25 17.06
N VAL A 48 -5.41 6.21 16.52
CA VAL A 48 -4.40 5.17 16.75
C VAL A 48 -3.07 5.88 16.99
N PRO A 49 -2.42 5.67 18.15
CA PRO A 49 -1.18 6.36 18.48
C PRO A 49 -0.03 5.95 17.55
N ALA A 50 0.96 6.84 17.46
CA ALA A 50 2.03 6.83 16.46
C ALA A 50 3.15 5.78 16.62
N PRO A 51 3.00 4.67 17.36
CA PRO A 51 3.69 3.44 16.96
C PRO A 51 2.77 2.54 16.14
N ASP A 52 1.57 2.27 16.65
CA ASP A 52 0.64 1.28 16.12
C ASP A 52 0.11 1.66 14.74
N ALA A 53 -0.10 2.95 14.50
CA ALA A 53 -0.53 3.45 13.20
C ALA A 53 0.48 3.11 12.08
N TYR A 54 1.79 3.17 12.37
CA TYR A 54 2.81 2.84 11.37
C TYR A 54 2.89 1.33 11.11
N PHE A 55 2.59 0.48 12.08
CA PHE A 55 2.46 -0.96 11.85
C PHE A 55 1.28 -1.27 10.92
N ILE A 56 0.15 -0.59 11.10
CA ILE A 56 -1.00 -0.70 10.18
C ILE A 56 -0.60 -0.22 8.78
N ALA A 57 0.06 0.94 8.66
CA ALA A 57 0.52 1.43 7.36
C ALA A 57 1.50 0.45 6.68
N ALA A 58 2.46 -0.10 7.43
CA ALA A 58 3.43 -1.06 6.91
C ALA A 58 2.75 -2.34 6.39
N THR A 59 1.77 -2.87 7.12
CA THR A 59 1.01 -4.05 6.68
C THR A 59 0.17 -3.76 5.43
N MET A 60 -0.46 -2.58 5.34
CA MET A 60 -1.20 -2.16 4.15
C MET A 60 -0.30 -2.02 2.91
N TYR A 61 0.88 -1.41 3.07
CA TYR A 61 1.88 -1.33 2.00
C TYR A 61 2.43 -2.70 1.61
N ALA A 62 2.69 -3.58 2.56
CA ALA A 62 3.18 -4.93 2.28
C ALA A 62 2.15 -5.73 1.44
N MET A 63 0.88 -5.72 1.85
CA MET A 63 -0.20 -6.37 1.11
C MET A 63 -0.38 -5.78 -0.28
N SER A 64 -0.32 -4.46 -0.40
CA SER A 64 -0.40 -3.77 -1.70
C SER A 64 0.78 -4.13 -2.61
N CYS A 65 2.01 -4.14 -2.09
CA CYS A 65 3.21 -4.53 -2.83
C CYS A 65 3.13 -6.00 -3.30
N LEU A 66 2.66 -6.92 -2.45
CA LEU A 66 2.42 -8.31 -2.82
C LEU A 66 1.35 -8.45 -3.91
N ALA A 67 0.26 -7.68 -3.82
CA ALA A 67 -0.78 -7.66 -4.84
C ALA A 67 -0.25 -7.14 -6.20
N MET A 68 0.59 -6.10 -6.19
CA MET A 68 1.28 -5.61 -7.39
C MET A 68 2.18 -6.68 -8.00
N LEU A 69 3.01 -7.33 -7.19
CA LEU A 69 3.89 -8.41 -7.65
C LEU A 69 3.09 -9.60 -8.20
N ALA A 70 1.94 -9.92 -7.60
CA ALA A 70 1.04 -10.95 -8.11
C ALA A 70 0.46 -10.58 -9.49
N LEU A 71 0.07 -9.32 -9.71
CA LEU A 71 -0.41 -8.84 -11.02
C LEU A 71 0.70 -8.82 -12.08
N LEU A 72 1.92 -8.50 -11.66
CA LEU A 72 3.10 -8.43 -12.54
C LEU A 72 3.77 -9.79 -12.75
N ARG A 73 3.35 -10.85 -12.04
CA ARG A 73 4.00 -12.17 -12.04
C ARG A 73 4.25 -12.74 -13.45
N HIS A 74 3.32 -12.51 -14.39
CA HIS A 74 3.47 -12.99 -15.77
C HIS A 74 4.48 -12.15 -16.58
N ARG A 75 4.77 -10.92 -16.14
CA ARG A 75 5.71 -9.99 -16.78
C ARG A 75 7.10 -10.02 -16.13
N THR A 76 7.20 -10.38 -14.86
CA THR A 76 8.47 -10.46 -14.11
C THR A 76 9.18 -11.79 -14.39
N LYS A 77 10.09 -11.78 -15.37
CA LYS A 77 10.89 -12.96 -15.75
C LYS A 77 12.16 -13.14 -14.91
N SER A 78 12.58 -12.12 -14.14
CA SER A 78 13.78 -12.17 -13.32
C SER A 78 13.61 -11.43 -11.99
N VAL A 79 14.44 -11.77 -11.00
CA VAL A 79 14.49 -11.10 -9.70
C VAL A 79 14.82 -9.61 -9.84
N ALA A 80 15.65 -9.25 -10.82
CA ALA A 80 15.96 -7.85 -11.12
C ALA A 80 14.71 -7.04 -11.50
N TRP A 81 13.81 -7.61 -12.32
CA TRP A 81 12.54 -6.95 -12.66
C TRP A 81 11.60 -6.83 -11.46
N ALA A 82 11.58 -7.83 -10.57
CA ALA A 82 10.81 -7.73 -9.33
C ALA A 82 11.38 -6.64 -8.42
N GLY A 83 12.71 -6.55 -8.28
CA GLY A 83 13.38 -5.49 -7.53
C GLY A 83 13.09 -4.09 -8.10
N ALA A 84 13.12 -3.94 -9.43
CA ALA A 84 12.76 -2.69 -10.09
C ALA A 84 11.28 -2.30 -9.85
N ALA A 85 10.37 -3.27 -9.88
CA ALA A 85 8.96 -3.03 -9.56
C ALA A 85 8.76 -2.57 -8.11
N VAL A 86 9.46 -3.20 -7.15
CA VAL A 86 9.43 -2.78 -5.74
C VAL A 86 10.02 -1.38 -5.58
N ALA A 87 11.14 -1.07 -6.23
CA ALA A 87 11.73 0.28 -6.19
C ALA A 87 10.76 1.33 -6.75
N GLY A 88 10.13 1.04 -7.89
CA GLY A 88 9.10 1.91 -8.47
C GLY A 88 7.89 2.10 -7.55
N TYR A 89 7.47 1.02 -6.86
CA TYR A 89 6.40 1.09 -5.86
C TYR A 89 6.76 2.00 -4.68
N VAL A 90 7.98 1.89 -4.14
CA VAL A 90 8.45 2.75 -3.05
C VAL A 90 8.46 4.21 -3.47
N VAL A 91 8.97 4.52 -4.67
CA VAL A 91 8.96 5.88 -5.22
C VAL A 91 7.54 6.41 -5.38
N LEU A 92 6.62 5.58 -5.88
CA LEU A 92 5.21 5.93 -6.03
C LEU A 92 4.55 6.21 -4.67
N ALA A 93 4.72 5.32 -3.70
CA ALA A 93 4.16 5.47 -2.36
C ALA A 93 4.70 6.72 -1.67
N TRP A 94 6.01 6.97 -1.77
CA TRP A 94 6.64 8.18 -1.24
C TRP A 94 6.12 9.44 -1.92
N GLY A 95 6.00 9.44 -3.25
CA GLY A 95 5.42 10.54 -4.02
C GLY A 95 3.98 10.85 -3.60
N LEU A 96 3.16 9.82 -3.39
CA LEU A 96 1.79 9.98 -2.92
C LEU A 96 1.73 10.58 -1.51
N VAL A 97 2.55 10.12 -0.58
CA VAL A 97 2.65 10.73 0.76
C VAL A 97 3.02 12.21 0.66
N ARG A 98 3.96 12.58 -0.22
CA ARG A 98 4.38 13.97 -0.44
C ARG A 98 3.30 14.85 -1.05
N VAL A 99 2.44 14.30 -1.89
CA VAL A 99 1.34 15.03 -2.54
C VAL A 99 0.14 15.18 -1.61
N ILE A 100 -0.15 14.17 -0.79
CA ILE A 100 -1.34 14.12 0.08
C ILE A 100 -1.07 14.72 1.46
N GLY A 101 0.15 14.56 1.99
CA GLY A 101 0.52 15.06 3.31
C GLY A 101 0.50 16.58 3.38
N PRO A 102 0.15 17.15 4.55
CA PRO A 102 0.27 18.58 4.77
C PRO A 102 1.75 18.98 4.65
N LEU A 103 2.01 20.02 3.86
CA LEU A 103 3.33 20.66 3.72
C LEU A 103 3.87 21.12 5.09
#